data_AF-A0A1Q6L3L7-F1
#
_entry.id   AF-A0A1Q6L3L7-F1
#
_cell.length_a   1.000
_cell.length_b   1.000
_cell.length_c   1.000
_cell.angle_alpha   90.00
_cell.angle_beta   90.00
_cell.angle_gamma   90.00
#
_symmetry.space_group_name_H-M   'P 1'
#
loop_
_entity.id
_entity.type
_entity.pdbx_description
1 polymer ?
#
loop_
_entity_poly.entity_id
_entity_poly.type
_entity_poly.pdbx_seq_one_letter_code
_entity_poly.pdbx_strand_id
1 'polypeptide(L)'
;MLPFVVGGGILIAIAFLLDDYSIDPSNFGMNTPVASFFKTIGGMAFDFMLLILAGYIAMSIGDRPGLVVGFVGGAIAKAGTTFTSLSNPE
;
A
#
# COMPACT_ATOMS: atom_id res chain seq x y z
N MET A 1 8.17 2.29 -8.97
CA MET A 1 6.82 1.78 -8.63
C MET A 1 6.67 0.28 -8.89
N LEU A 2 7.07 -0.24 -10.06
CA LEU A 2 6.84 -1.64 -10.45
C LEU A 2 7.31 -2.70 -9.45
N PRO A 3 8.51 -2.59 -8.82
CA PRO A 3 8.95 -3.61 -7.86
C PRO A 3 8.05 -3.72 -6.61
N PHE A 4 7.53 -2.59 -6.12
CA PHE A 4 6.65 -2.55 -4.94
C PHE A 4 5.26 -3.11 -5.25
N VAL A 5 4.72 -2.76 -6.42
CA VAL A 5 3.41 -3.24 -6.87
C VAL A 5 3.44 -4.73 -7.19
N VAL A 6 4.44 -5.16 -7.96
CA VAL A 6 4.58 -6.56 -8.37
C VAL A 6 4.96 -7.42 -7.18
N GLY A 7 5.92 -6.99 -6.35
CA GLY A 7 6.31 -7.71 -5.14
C GLY A 7 5.16 -7.81 -4.12
N GLY A 8 4.47 -6.71 -3.85
CA GLY A 8 3.31 -6.70 -2.95
C GLY A 8 2.16 -7.56 -3.45
N GLY A 9 1.85 -7.49 -4.75
CA GLY A 9 0.82 -8.31 -5.38
C GLY A 9 1.10 -9.80 -5.33
N ILE A 10 2.37 -10.21 -5.54
CA ILE A 10 2.78 -11.63 -5.44
C ILE A 10 2.63 -12.13 -3.99
N LEU A 11 3.01 -11.34 -2.98
CA LEU A 11 2.86 -11.73 -1.58
C LEU A 11 1.39 -11.87 -1.18
N ILE A 12 0.52 -10.97 -1.65
CA ILE A 12 -0.94 -11.09 -1.46
C ILE A 12 -1.49 -12.34 -2.16
N ALA A 13 -1.01 -12.66 -3.37
CA ALA A 13 -1.42 -13.88 -4.06
C ALA A 13 -1.00 -15.15 -3.31
N ILE A 14 0.19 -15.17 -2.72
CA ILE A 14 0.65 -16.28 -1.85
C ILE A 14 -0.21 -16.37 -0.59
N ALA A 15 -0.63 -15.24 -0.01
CA ALA A 15 -1.56 -15.24 1.11
C ALA A 15 -2.87 -15.96 0.76
N PHE A 16 -3.46 -15.65 -0.40
CA PHE A 16 -4.68 -16.31 -0.87
C PHE A 16 -4.47 -17.80 -1.24
N LEU A 17 -3.28 -18.17 -1.73
CA LEU A 17 -2.96 -19.56 -2.06
C LEU A 17 -2.86 -20.45 -0.81
N LEU A 18 -2.32 -19.90 0.28
CA LEU A 18 -2.09 -20.62 1.53
C LEU A 18 -3.26 -20.54 2.51
N ASP A 19 -4.29 -19.74 2.19
CA ASP A 19 -5.45 -19.59 3.04
C ASP A 19 -6.54 -20.62 2.74
N ASP A 20 -7.29 -21.00 3.77
CA ASP A 20 -8.41 -21.91 3.62
C ASP A 20 -9.72 -21.13 3.44
N TYR A 21 -10.39 -21.39 2.31
CA TYR A 21 -11.68 -20.79 1.96
C TYR A 21 -12.82 -21.32 2.82
N SER A 22 -12.65 -22.49 3.47
CA SER A 22 -13.71 -23.15 4.23
C SER A 22 -13.98 -22.55 5.62
N ILE A 23 -13.04 -21.77 6.15
CA ILE A 23 -13.09 -21.23 7.52
C ILE A 23 -13.94 -19.97 7.60
N ASP A 24 -13.66 -18.98 6.75
CA ASP A 24 -14.45 -17.76 6.63
C ASP A 24 -14.28 -17.19 5.21
N PRO A 25 -15.30 -17.31 4.33
CA PRO A 25 -15.24 -16.80 2.96
C PRO A 25 -15.07 -15.28 2.89
N SER A 26 -15.42 -14.55 3.96
CA SER A 26 -15.33 -13.10 4.01
C SER A 26 -13.93 -12.58 4.38
N ASN A 27 -13.16 -13.37 5.13
CA ASN A 27 -11.79 -13.04 5.57
C ASN A 27 -10.70 -13.78 4.78
N PHE A 28 -11.03 -14.29 3.61
CA PHE A 28 -10.10 -14.98 2.73
C PHE A 28 -8.79 -14.17 2.53
N GLY A 29 -7.66 -14.87 2.64
CA GLY A 29 -6.30 -14.33 2.75
C GLY A 29 -5.85 -13.96 4.17
N MET A 30 -6.66 -14.13 5.22
CA MET A 30 -6.31 -13.85 6.63
C MET A 30 -6.79 -14.93 7.61
N ASN A 31 -7.42 -16.00 7.15
CA ASN A 31 -7.99 -17.02 8.04
C ASN A 31 -6.91 -17.79 8.80
N THR A 32 -5.75 -17.99 8.17
CA THR A 32 -4.57 -18.60 8.78
C THR A 32 -3.52 -17.55 9.16
N PRO A 33 -2.75 -17.75 10.26
CA PRO A 33 -1.68 -16.82 10.66
C PRO A 33 -0.62 -16.60 9.58
N VAL A 34 -0.37 -17.63 8.77
CA VAL A 34 0.58 -17.59 7.66
C VAL A 34 0.02 -16.73 6.52
N ALA A 35 -1.24 -16.90 6.14
CA ALA A 35 -1.88 -16.04 5.13
C ALA A 35 -1.95 -14.59 5.58
N SER A 36 -2.34 -14.34 6.83
CA SER A 36 -2.38 -12.98 7.40
C SER A 36 -1.01 -12.30 7.33
N PHE A 37 0.08 -13.02 7.64
CA PHE A 37 1.43 -12.46 7.55
C PHE A 37 1.77 -11.98 6.14
N PHE A 38 1.54 -12.83 5.13
CA PHE A 38 1.82 -12.50 3.73
C PHE A 38 0.94 -11.36 3.21
N LYS A 39 -0.35 -11.35 3.58
CA LYS A 39 -1.28 -10.28 3.17
C LYS A 39 -0.91 -8.95 3.81
N THR A 40 -0.52 -8.93 5.10
CA THR A 40 -0.11 -7.70 5.78
C THR A 40 1.16 -7.10 5.19
N ILE A 41 2.19 -7.92 4.91
CA ILE A 41 3.43 -7.44 4.28
C ILE A 41 3.17 -7.00 2.84
N GLY A 42 2.42 -7.80 2.07
CA GLY A 42 2.07 -7.47 0.70
C GLY A 42 1.24 -6.19 0.60
N GLY A 43 0.32 -5.97 1.54
CA GLY A 43 -0.47 -4.74 1.67
C GLY A 43 0.40 -3.53 1.99
N MET A 44 1.33 -3.63 2.94
CA MET A 44 2.29 -2.55 3.22
C MET A 44 3.16 -2.24 2.00
N ALA A 45 3.64 -3.25 1.27
CA ALA A 45 4.41 -3.04 0.04
C ALA A 45 3.58 -2.32 -1.04
N PHE A 46 2.29 -2.64 -1.13
CA PHE A 46 1.35 -1.98 -2.03
C PHE A 46 1.13 -0.51 -1.64
N ASP A 47 1.06 -0.19 -0.36
CA ASP A 47 0.90 1.17 0.15
C ASP A 47 2.08 2.09 -0.23
N PHE A 48 3.30 1.54 -0.26
CA PHE A 48 4.50 2.28 -0.70
C PHE A 48 4.49 2.65 -2.18
N MET A 49 3.61 2.06 -2.99
CA MET A 49 3.46 2.40 -4.41
C MET A 49 3.25 3.90 -4.61
N LEU A 50 2.32 4.51 -3.87
CA LEU A 50 1.94 5.91 -4.04
C LEU A 50 3.06 6.85 -3.58
N LEU A 51 3.72 6.53 -2.47
CA LEU A 51 4.85 7.30 -1.95
C LEU A 51 6.01 7.31 -2.96
N ILE A 52 6.41 6.13 -3.45
CA ILE A 52 7.53 6.02 -4.38
C ILE A 52 7.21 6.69 -5.71
N LEU A 53 6.00 6.48 -6.24
CA LEU A 53 5.57 7.13 -7.49
C LEU A 53 5.61 8.66 -7.37
N ALA A 54 4.95 9.22 -6.34
CA ALA A 54 4.90 10.66 -6.13
C ALA A 54 6.28 11.26 -5.86
N GLY A 55 7.13 10.56 -5.09
CA GLY A 55 8.52 10.94 -4.83
C GLY A 55 9.35 11.11 -6.10
N TYR A 56 9.29 10.14 -7.01
CA TYR A 56 10.05 10.22 -8.27
C TYR A 56 9.46 11.22 -9.27
N ILE A 57 8.13 11.42 -9.29
CA ILE A 57 7.51 12.49 -10.09
C ILE A 57 7.99 13.85 -9.58
N ALA A 58 7.94 14.10 -8.28
CA ALA A 58 8.40 15.36 -7.71
C ALA A 58 9.91 15.59 -7.90
N MET A 59 10.71 14.52 -7.82
CA MET A 59 12.14 14.58 -8.13
C MET A 59 12.40 14.97 -9.59
N SER A 60 11.57 14.53 -10.54
CA SER A 60 11.72 14.95 -11.94
C SER A 60 11.44 16.44 -12.19
N ILE A 61 10.83 17.14 -11.23
CA ILE A 61 10.50 18.57 -11.32
C ILE A 61 11.50 19.42 -10.52
N GLY A 62 11.79 19.02 -9.28
CA GLY A 62 12.57 19.80 -8.32
C GLY A 62 13.88 19.14 -7.88
N ASP A 63 14.40 18.19 -8.65
CA ASP A 63 15.59 17.40 -8.34
C ASP A 63 15.50 16.74 -6.94
N ARG A 64 16.64 16.61 -6.24
CA ARG A 64 16.69 15.98 -4.91
C ARG A 64 15.81 16.67 -3.86
N PRO A 65 15.70 18.01 -3.80
CA PRO A 65 14.77 18.69 -2.91
C PRO A 65 13.29 18.30 -3.12
N GLY A 66 12.89 18.06 -4.38
CA GLY A 66 11.51 17.69 -4.73
C GLY A 66 11.06 16.35 -4.14
N LEU A 67 11.99 15.45 -3.83
CA LEU A 67 11.70 14.11 -3.32
C LEU A 67 11.00 14.13 -1.96
N VAL A 68 11.34 15.07 -1.07
CA VAL A 68 10.69 15.20 0.25
C VAL A 68 9.22 15.59 0.08
N VAL A 69 8.94 16.56 -0.79
CA VAL A 69 7.57 17.03 -1.06
C VAL A 69 6.74 15.93 -1.72
N GLY A 70 7.34 15.17 -2.64
CA GLY A 70 6.69 14.02 -3.29
C GLY A 70 6.34 12.89 -2.31
N PHE A 71 7.20 12.59 -1.34
CA PHE A 71 6.89 11.60 -0.31
C PHE A 71 5.76 12.03 0.62
N VAL A 72 5.76 13.29 1.06
CA VAL A 72 4.69 13.83 1.90
C VAL A 72 3.37 13.82 1.13
N GLY A 73 3.36 14.30 -0.12
CA GLY A 73 2.18 14.27 -0.98
C GLY A 73 1.67 12.85 -1.26
N GLY A 74 2.58 11.90 -1.50
CA GLY A 74 2.24 10.50 -1.69
C GLY A 74 1.64 9.84 -0.43
N ALA A 75 2.13 10.19 0.76
CA ALA A 75 1.58 9.69 2.02
C ALA A 75 0.17 10.23 2.30
N ILE A 76 -0.06 11.50 2.02
CA ILE A 76 -1.38 12.16 2.09
C ILE A 76 -2.35 11.51 1.09
N ALA A 77 -1.90 11.29 -0.15
CA ALA A 77 -2.69 10.62 -1.19
C ALA A 77 -3.08 9.18 -0.78
N LYS A 78 -2.15 8.44 -0.16
CA LYS A 78 -2.42 7.10 0.40
C LYS A 78 -3.46 7.15 1.52
N ALA A 79 -3.38 8.14 2.39
CA ALA A 79 -4.32 8.31 3.49
C ALA A 79 -5.72 8.77 3.02
N GLY A 80 -5.87 9.21 1.76
CA GLY A 80 -7.16 9.68 1.24
C GLY A 80 -7.65 10.96 1.92
N THR A 81 -6.75 11.73 2.53
CA THR A 81 -7.12 12.95 3.25
C THR A 81 -7.51 14.04 2.26
N THR A 82 -8.77 14.42 2.30
CA THR A 82 -9.35 15.55 1.57
C THR A 82 -9.56 16.70 2.56
N PHE A 83 -9.70 17.93 2.09
CA PHE A 83 -10.03 19.08 2.95
C PHE A 83 -11.21 18.81 3.90
N THR A 84 -12.20 18.02 3.47
CA THR A 84 -13.35 17.61 4.29
C THR A 84 -13.01 16.62 5.41
N SER A 85 -12.08 15.69 5.18
CA SER A 85 -11.68 14.68 6.18
C SER A 85 -10.66 15.22 7.18
N LEU A 86 -10.04 16.38 6.90
CA LEU A 86 -9.24 17.13 7.88
C LEU A 86 -10.10 18.02 8.80
N SER A 87 -11.26 18.46 8.32
CA SER A 87 -12.18 19.32 9.10
C SER A 87 -13.18 18.55 9.96
N ASN A 88 -13.54 17.32 9.58
CA ASN A 88 -14.40 16.46 10.40
C ASN A 88 -13.83 15.02 10.42
N PRO A 89 -13.09 14.63 11.47
CA PRO A 89 -12.54 13.30 11.62
C PRO A 89 -13.63 12.36 12.15
N GLU A 90 -14.55 11.96 11.27
CA GLU A 90 -15.46 10.83 11.50
C GLU A 90 -15.08 9.66 10.59
#